data_AF-A0A1W9QNM4-F1
#
_entry.id   AF-A0A1W9QNM4-F1
#
_cell.length_a   1.000
_cell.length_b   1.000
_cell.length_c   1.000
_cell.angle_alpha   90.00
_cell.angle_beta   90.00
_cell.angle_gamma   90.00
#
_symmetry.space_group_name_H-M   'P 1'
#
loop_
_entity.id
_entity.type
_entity.pdbx_description
1 polymer ?
#
loop_
_entity_poly.entity_id
_entity_poly.type
_entity_poly.pdbx_seq_one_letter_code
_entity_poly.pdbx_strand_id
1 'polypeptide(L)'
;MNLLSDEIVKEINEVILDFGEKKVFKKKEKAPLRLKTDSFVVESNVHFPTDYNLLWDSVRKVLDTVEKFLNKYENLEGWRKINNWRHIIKGLMRELGKASKSGGSGKQERVKYSAKRYLKKAKALLKKVKDDLPDFPITDNEDLFLIISLEHYMALMEKHIDLVERRIIKGEKIPHQDKLFSIFEPYTEWITKGKSRPSVELGKKLSITTNQFDLIVDYRIMNQEQDRDIVIELADSILRKYSIISWSFDKGYWRKDNKELLQLEVEKVVMPKLGRRNKAEQQEETSQSYKQA
;
A
#
# COMPACT_ATOMS: atom_id res chain seq x y z
N MET A 1 -0.55 -17.61 -14.57
CA MET A 1 -1.50 -18.02 -13.51
C MET A 1 -0.78 -17.91 -12.18
N ASN A 2 -1.26 -17.07 -11.27
CA ASN A 2 -0.80 -17.14 -9.88
C ASN A 2 -1.41 -18.39 -9.25
N LEU A 3 -0.59 -19.23 -8.62
CA LEU A 3 -1.03 -20.46 -7.95
C LEU A 3 -1.77 -20.18 -6.63
N LEU A 4 -1.69 -18.95 -6.12
CA LEU A 4 -2.36 -18.46 -4.93
C LEU A 4 -3.33 -17.34 -5.35
N SER A 5 -4.62 -17.65 -5.47
CA SER A 5 -5.69 -16.66 -5.59
C SER A 5 -6.31 -16.36 -4.23
N ASP A 6 -7.07 -15.26 -4.13
CA ASP A 6 -7.77 -14.89 -2.91
C ASP A 6 -8.76 -16.00 -2.47
N GLU A 7 -9.38 -16.67 -3.44
CA GLU A 7 -10.27 -17.81 -3.19
C GLU A 7 -9.50 -18.99 -2.58
N ILE A 8 -8.34 -19.35 -3.15
CA ILE A 8 -7.52 -20.45 -2.64
C ILE A 8 -7.03 -20.14 -1.22
N VAL A 9 -6.63 -18.89 -0.93
CA VAL A 9 -6.20 -18.50 0.42
C VAL A 9 -7.36 -18.62 1.42
N LYS A 10 -8.58 -18.27 1.02
CA LYS A 10 -9.78 -18.46 1.85
C LYS A 10 -10.07 -19.94 2.10
N GLU A 11 -10.01 -20.78 1.07
CA GLU A 11 -10.21 -22.23 1.19
C GLU A 11 -9.17 -22.87 2.14
N ILE A 12 -7.90 -22.48 2.01
CA ILE A 12 -6.85 -22.93 2.92
C ILE A 12 -7.17 -22.51 4.36
N ASN A 13 -7.60 -21.26 4.58
CA ASN A 13 -7.97 -20.80 5.92
C ASN A 13 -9.17 -21.57 6.49
N GLU A 14 -10.19 -21.87 5.66
CA GLU A 14 -11.34 -22.66 6.07
C GLU A 14 -10.93 -24.07 6.51
N VAL A 15 -10.00 -24.72 5.80
CA VAL A 15 -9.46 -26.03 6.19
C VAL A 15 -8.69 -25.95 7.52
N ILE A 16 -7.88 -24.92 7.72
CA ILE A 16 -7.13 -24.70 8.98
C ILE A 16 -8.10 -24.48 10.14
N LEU A 17 -9.13 -23.65 9.92
CA LEU A 17 -10.16 -23.36 10.92
C LEU A 17 -10.94 -24.62 11.29
N ASP A 18 -11.40 -25.39 10.31
CA ASP A 18 -12.14 -26.64 10.54
C ASP A 18 -11.30 -27.66 11.32
N PHE A 19 -10.04 -27.86 10.90
CA PHE A 19 -9.12 -28.77 11.58
C PHE A 19 -8.84 -28.30 13.02
N GLY A 20 -8.55 -27.01 13.21
CA GLY A 20 -8.29 -26.42 14.50
C GLY A 20 -9.48 -26.58 15.45
N GLU A 21 -10.68 -26.21 15.01
CA GLU A 21 -11.89 -26.30 15.83
C GLU A 21 -12.24 -27.76 16.18
N LYS A 22 -12.21 -28.68 15.20
CA LYS A 22 -12.68 -30.06 15.41
C LYS A 22 -11.65 -30.98 16.04
N LYS A 23 -10.39 -30.90 15.60
CA LYS A 23 -9.35 -31.88 15.97
C LYS A 23 -8.46 -31.40 17.11
N VAL A 24 -8.10 -30.11 17.11
CA VAL A 24 -7.17 -29.55 18.11
C VAL A 24 -7.94 -29.12 19.36
N PHE A 25 -8.86 -28.17 19.21
CA PHE A 25 -9.58 -27.57 20.33
C PHE A 25 -10.86 -28.31 20.71
N LYS A 26 -11.32 -29.25 19.86
CA LYS A 26 -12.52 -30.09 20.09
C LYS A 26 -13.73 -29.26 20.51
N LYS A 27 -13.94 -28.13 19.84
CA LYS A 27 -15.06 -27.23 20.06
C LYS A 27 -16.36 -28.01 19.86
N LYS A 28 -17.31 -27.85 20.78
CA LYS A 28 -18.65 -28.44 20.64
C LYS A 28 -19.33 -27.85 19.41
N GLU A 29 -19.95 -28.69 18.60
CA GLU A 29 -20.77 -28.25 17.48
C GLU A 29 -21.83 -27.25 18.00
N LYS A 30 -21.95 -26.09 17.32
CA LYS A 30 -22.83 -24.97 17.68
C LYS A 30 -22.47 -24.16 18.93
N ALA A 31 -21.30 -24.35 19.55
CA ALA A 31 -20.85 -23.42 20.60
C ALA A 31 -20.65 -22.01 20.02
N PRO A 32 -21.25 -20.96 20.61
CA PRO A 32 -21.09 -19.60 20.11
C PRO A 32 -19.64 -19.14 20.26
N LEU A 33 -19.20 -18.32 19.31
CA LEU A 33 -17.84 -17.80 19.25
C LEU A 33 -17.69 -16.53 20.08
N ARG A 34 -16.48 -16.35 20.63
CA ARG A 34 -16.01 -15.06 21.12
C ARG A 34 -14.98 -14.55 20.14
N LEU A 35 -15.26 -13.41 19.52
CA LEU A 35 -14.44 -12.86 18.47
C LEU A 35 -13.66 -11.65 18.94
N LYS A 36 -12.49 -11.46 18.34
CA LYS A 36 -11.67 -10.26 18.45
C LYS A 36 -11.36 -9.77 17.04
N THR A 37 -11.42 -8.46 16.81
CA THR A 37 -11.06 -7.87 15.51
C THR A 37 -10.08 -6.73 15.69
N ASP A 38 -8.92 -6.90 15.08
CA ASP A 38 -7.82 -5.94 15.08
C ASP A 38 -7.48 -5.57 13.64
N SER A 39 -6.91 -4.39 13.44
CA SER A 39 -6.30 -4.00 12.16
C SER A 39 -4.82 -3.76 12.33
N PHE A 40 -4.07 -4.01 11.27
CA PHE A 40 -2.66 -3.64 11.19
C PHE A 40 -2.29 -3.28 9.75
N VAL A 41 -1.09 -2.73 9.59
CA VAL A 41 -0.52 -2.47 8.28
C VAL A 41 0.43 -3.60 7.96
N VAL A 42 0.18 -4.28 6.86
CA VAL A 42 1.17 -5.17 6.24
C VAL A 42 2.13 -4.25 5.49
N GLU A 43 3.33 -4.10 6.04
CA GLU A 43 4.35 -3.22 5.45
C GLU A 43 4.75 -3.70 4.06
N SER A 44 4.74 -2.76 3.12
CA SER A 44 5.29 -2.95 1.78
C SER A 44 6.82 -2.92 1.84
N ASN A 45 7.49 -3.72 1.01
CA ASN A 45 8.95 -3.72 0.95
C ASN A 45 9.45 -2.55 0.09
N VAL A 46 9.25 -1.34 0.58
CA VAL A 46 9.48 -0.10 -0.15
C VAL A 46 10.36 0.85 0.62
N HIS A 47 11.22 1.56 -0.10
CA HIS A 47 11.95 2.68 0.44
C HIS A 47 11.04 3.91 0.51
N PHE A 48 11.39 4.88 1.37
CA PHE A 48 10.57 6.07 1.55
C PHE A 48 10.37 6.85 0.22
N PRO A 49 9.11 7.02 -0.23
CA PRO A 49 8.80 7.52 -1.56
C PRO A 49 8.85 9.04 -1.61
N THR A 50 9.86 9.56 -2.28
CA THR A 50 9.89 10.95 -2.71
C THR A 50 9.68 11.00 -4.21
N ASP A 51 9.03 12.05 -4.71
CA ASP A 51 8.74 12.18 -6.14
C ASP A 51 10.03 12.06 -6.99
N TYR A 52 11.17 12.58 -6.49
CA TYR A 52 12.46 12.48 -7.17
C TYR A 52 13.09 11.08 -7.12
N ASN A 53 12.84 10.28 -6.07
CA ASN A 53 13.28 8.89 -6.02
C ASN A 53 12.46 8.02 -6.97
N LEU A 54 11.13 8.19 -6.97
CA LEU A 54 10.23 7.42 -7.83
C LEU A 54 10.47 7.72 -9.32
N LEU A 55 10.80 8.97 -9.66
CA LEU A 55 11.27 9.30 -11.01
C LEU A 55 12.55 8.55 -11.37
N TRP A 56 13.50 8.45 -10.44
CA TRP A 56 14.73 7.70 -10.67
C TRP A 56 14.47 6.19 -10.83
N ASP A 57 13.60 5.61 -10.01
CA ASP A 57 13.24 4.21 -10.15
C ASP A 57 12.59 3.93 -11.51
N SER A 58 11.72 4.83 -11.97
CA SER A 58 11.08 4.72 -13.28
C SER A 58 12.11 4.82 -14.40
N VAL A 59 13.01 5.82 -14.34
CA VAL A 59 14.15 5.97 -15.28
C VAL A 59 15.01 4.70 -15.30
N ARG A 60 15.38 4.20 -14.11
CA ARG A 60 16.25 3.03 -13.98
C ARG A 60 15.58 1.84 -14.64
N LYS A 61 14.29 1.63 -14.42
CA LYS A 61 13.55 0.53 -15.02
C LYS A 61 13.39 0.64 -16.53
N VAL A 62 13.16 1.84 -17.06
CA VAL A 62 13.21 2.10 -18.51
C VAL A 62 14.58 1.69 -19.07
N LEU A 63 15.68 2.13 -18.46
CA LEU A 63 17.03 1.78 -18.91
C LEU A 63 17.32 0.27 -18.76
N ASP A 64 16.91 -0.36 -17.66
CA ASP A 64 17.06 -1.80 -17.43
C ASP A 64 16.32 -2.61 -18.52
N THR A 65 15.13 -2.17 -18.93
CA THR A 65 14.35 -2.84 -19.99
C THR A 65 15.00 -2.65 -21.36
N VAL A 66 15.48 -1.45 -21.69
CA VAL A 66 16.25 -1.22 -22.93
C VAL A 66 17.52 -2.07 -22.96
N GLU A 67 18.25 -2.17 -21.86
CA GLU A 67 19.46 -2.98 -21.75
C GLU A 67 19.22 -4.46 -22.04
N LYS A 68 18.04 -5.00 -21.69
CA LYS A 68 17.66 -6.37 -22.07
C LYS A 68 17.55 -6.55 -23.57
N PHE A 69 16.99 -5.57 -24.28
CA PHE A 69 16.98 -5.59 -25.74
C PHE A 69 18.39 -5.50 -26.32
N LEU A 70 19.26 -4.64 -25.78
CA LEU A 70 20.66 -4.54 -26.24
C LEU A 70 21.45 -5.84 -26.04
N ASN A 71 21.14 -6.62 -25.00
CA ASN A 71 21.77 -7.91 -24.76
C ASN A 71 21.26 -9.00 -25.72
N LYS A 72 20.04 -8.85 -26.24
CA LYS A 72 19.40 -9.80 -27.16
C LYS A 72 19.68 -9.47 -28.63
N TYR A 73 19.85 -8.19 -28.96
CA TYR A 73 20.01 -7.70 -30.33
C TYR A 73 21.25 -6.83 -30.50
N GLU A 74 22.12 -7.22 -31.43
CA GLU A 74 23.35 -6.47 -31.75
C GLU A 74 23.09 -5.14 -32.49
N ASN A 75 21.92 -4.99 -33.11
CA ASN A 75 21.63 -3.94 -34.10
C ASN A 75 20.82 -2.74 -33.55
N LEU A 76 20.67 -2.60 -32.24
CA LEU A 76 19.97 -1.45 -31.66
C LEU A 76 20.90 -0.23 -31.58
N GLU A 77 20.89 0.57 -32.64
CA GLU A 77 21.68 1.78 -32.75
C GLU A 77 21.24 2.87 -31.76
N GLY A 78 22.09 3.87 -31.53
CA GLY A 78 21.75 5.03 -30.69
C GLY A 78 21.76 4.80 -29.18
N TRP A 79 22.02 3.58 -28.70
CA TRP A 79 22.02 3.22 -27.28
C TRP A 79 23.40 2.94 -26.66
N ARG A 80 24.49 3.11 -27.41
CA ARG A 80 25.88 2.92 -26.92
C ARG A 80 26.23 3.69 -25.63
N LYS A 81 25.52 4.77 -25.33
CA LYS A 81 25.72 5.63 -24.14
C LYS A 81 24.70 5.37 -23.01
N ILE A 82 24.04 4.21 -22.98
CA ILE A 82 23.03 3.87 -21.94
C ILE A 82 23.57 4.02 -20.51
N ASN A 83 24.81 3.58 -20.26
CA ASN A 83 25.47 3.74 -18.96
C ASN A 83 25.71 5.20 -18.60
N ASN A 84 26.02 6.06 -19.58
CA ASN A 84 26.18 7.49 -19.36
C ASN A 84 24.84 8.14 -18.93
N TRP A 85 23.73 7.81 -19.62
CA TRP A 85 22.38 8.24 -19.21
C TRP A 85 22.08 7.85 -17.76
N ARG A 86 22.33 6.58 -17.42
CA ARG A 86 22.14 6.03 -16.08
C ARG A 86 22.94 6.82 -15.04
N HIS A 87 24.24 7.04 -15.28
CA HIS A 87 25.12 7.75 -14.35
C HIS A 87 24.73 9.22 -14.17
N ILE A 88 24.48 9.95 -15.26
CA ILE A 88 24.10 11.37 -15.22
C ILE A 88 22.80 11.56 -14.46
N ILE A 89 21.75 10.81 -14.81
CA ILE A 89 20.43 11.00 -14.21
C ILE A 89 20.44 10.61 -12.73
N LYS A 90 21.16 9.54 -12.35
CA LYS A 90 21.37 9.17 -10.94
C LYS A 90 22.11 10.26 -10.16
N GLY A 91 23.13 10.88 -10.77
CA GLY A 91 23.85 12.01 -10.20
C GLY A 91 22.94 13.20 -9.93
N LEU A 92 22.13 13.59 -10.92
CA LEU A 92 21.16 14.69 -10.80
C LEU A 92 20.08 14.43 -9.74
N MET A 93 19.57 13.19 -9.65
CA MET A 93 18.65 12.81 -8.58
C MET A 93 19.31 12.98 -7.21
N ARG A 94 20.56 12.50 -7.04
CA ARG A 94 21.30 12.65 -5.77
C ARG A 94 21.54 14.10 -5.40
N GLU A 95 21.86 14.95 -6.37
CA GLU A 95 22.00 16.40 -6.18
C GLU A 95 20.68 17.04 -5.71
N LEU A 96 19.55 16.67 -6.31
CA LEU A 96 18.23 17.14 -5.89
C LEU A 96 17.87 16.65 -4.47
N GLY A 97 18.14 15.38 -4.17
CA GLY A 97 17.94 14.82 -2.83
C GLY A 97 18.78 15.53 -1.77
N LYS A 98 20.05 15.83 -2.06
CA LYS A 98 20.94 16.62 -1.19
C LYS A 98 20.41 18.04 -0.98
N ALA A 99 20.02 18.73 -2.05
CA ALA A 99 19.46 20.08 -1.97
C ALA A 99 18.19 20.11 -1.10
N SER A 100 17.32 19.11 -1.25
CA SER A 100 16.05 18.99 -0.53
C SER A 100 16.24 18.78 0.98
N LYS A 101 17.27 18.00 1.36
CA LYS A 101 17.63 17.74 2.76
C LYS A 101 18.40 18.89 3.40
N SER A 102 19.24 19.61 2.64
CA SER A 102 20.04 20.73 3.16
C SER A 102 19.16 21.88 3.70
N GLY A 103 19.63 22.53 4.77
CA GLY A 103 19.05 23.77 5.31
C GLY A 103 19.72 25.04 4.76
N GLY A 104 19.46 26.18 5.39
CA GLY A 104 20.12 27.46 5.11
C GLY A 104 19.41 28.38 4.12
N SER A 105 19.90 29.61 3.99
CA SER A 105 19.41 30.61 3.04
C SER A 105 19.55 30.10 1.60
N GLY A 106 18.63 30.49 0.71
CA GLY A 106 18.65 30.08 -0.69
C GLY A 106 18.26 28.62 -0.96
N LYS A 107 17.66 27.91 0.01
CA LYS A 107 17.28 26.50 -0.13
C LYS A 107 16.33 26.29 -1.31
N GLN A 108 15.31 27.13 -1.44
CA GLN A 108 14.29 26.96 -2.47
C GLN A 108 14.89 27.09 -3.87
N GLU A 109 15.80 28.04 -4.06
CA GLU A 109 16.52 28.31 -5.30
C GLU A 109 17.42 27.13 -5.67
N ARG A 110 18.18 26.59 -4.71
CA ARG A 110 19.00 25.39 -4.93
C ARG A 110 18.16 24.17 -5.32
N VAL A 111 17.04 23.95 -4.64
CA VAL A 111 16.12 22.84 -4.93
C VAL A 111 15.52 23.00 -6.33
N LYS A 112 15.02 24.19 -6.68
CA LYS A 112 14.48 24.48 -8.03
C LYS A 112 15.55 24.31 -9.11
N TYR A 113 16.77 24.77 -8.88
CA TYR A 113 17.88 24.63 -9.82
C TYR A 113 18.22 23.15 -10.10
N SER A 114 18.43 22.37 -9.04
CA SER A 114 18.70 20.92 -9.16
C SER A 114 17.53 20.18 -9.82
N ALA A 115 16.29 20.52 -9.48
CA ALA A 115 15.10 19.94 -10.09
C ALA A 115 15.00 20.23 -11.59
N LYS A 116 15.25 21.47 -12.03
CA LYS A 116 15.27 21.82 -13.46
C LYS A 116 16.27 20.99 -14.26
N ARG A 117 17.49 20.80 -13.73
CA ARG A 117 18.52 19.98 -14.40
C ARG A 117 18.12 18.50 -14.46
N TYR A 118 17.58 17.98 -13.37
CA TYR A 118 17.08 16.60 -13.30
C TYR A 118 15.94 16.35 -14.28
N LEU A 119 14.90 17.20 -14.24
CA LEU A 119 13.75 17.14 -15.14
C LEU A 119 14.16 17.27 -16.61
N LYS A 120 15.09 18.18 -16.94
CA LYS A 120 15.59 18.34 -18.32
C LYS A 120 16.18 17.04 -18.86
N LYS A 121 16.98 16.32 -18.07
CA LYS A 121 17.57 15.05 -18.50
C LYS A 121 16.57 13.90 -18.50
N ALA A 122 15.65 13.84 -17.54
CA ALA A 122 14.57 12.86 -17.55
C ALA A 122 13.67 13.03 -18.79
N LYS A 123 13.20 14.24 -19.08
CA LYS A 123 12.39 14.55 -20.27
C LYS A 123 13.11 14.19 -21.58
N ALA A 124 14.41 14.47 -21.66
CA ALA A 124 15.22 14.11 -22.83
C ALA A 124 15.34 12.59 -23.02
N LEU A 125 15.50 11.82 -21.93
CA LEU A 125 15.52 10.36 -22.01
C LEU A 125 14.14 9.81 -22.40
N LEU A 126 13.05 10.29 -21.78
CA LEU A 126 11.70 9.86 -22.12
C LEU A 126 11.39 10.10 -23.60
N LYS A 127 11.74 11.29 -24.12
CA LYS A 127 11.61 11.61 -25.54
C LYS A 127 12.39 10.63 -26.41
N LYS A 128 13.67 10.38 -26.09
CA LYS A 128 14.50 9.42 -26.83
C LYS A 128 13.87 8.03 -26.87
N VAL A 129 13.39 7.51 -25.73
CA VAL A 129 12.77 6.18 -25.69
C VAL A 129 11.47 6.17 -26.50
N LYS A 130 10.63 7.22 -26.40
CA LYS A 130 9.42 7.35 -27.21
C LYS A 130 9.72 7.37 -28.71
N ASP A 131 10.73 8.11 -29.12
CA ASP A 131 11.14 8.24 -30.52
C ASP A 131 11.69 6.91 -31.07
N ASP A 132 12.48 6.18 -30.26
CA ASP A 132 13.10 4.92 -30.67
C ASP A 132 12.17 3.69 -30.52
N LEU A 133 11.12 3.76 -29.69
CA LEU A 133 10.23 2.63 -29.36
C LEU A 133 9.69 1.87 -30.58
N PRO A 134 9.26 2.53 -31.68
CA PRO A 134 8.79 1.84 -32.88
C PRO A 134 9.84 0.95 -33.55
N ASP A 135 11.12 1.21 -33.32
CA ASP A 135 12.24 0.47 -33.90
C ASP A 135 12.68 -0.72 -33.02
N PHE A 136 12.07 -0.90 -31.84
CA PHE A 136 12.38 -2.06 -30.98
C PHE A 136 11.79 -3.34 -31.59
N PRO A 137 12.57 -4.43 -31.67
CA PRO A 137 12.11 -5.68 -32.28
C PRO A 137 11.03 -6.35 -31.43
N ILE A 138 10.07 -6.97 -32.11
CA ILE A 138 9.07 -7.86 -31.52
C ILE A 138 9.08 -9.15 -32.31
N THR A 139 9.98 -10.07 -31.95
CA THR A 139 10.19 -11.34 -32.66
C THR A 139 9.62 -12.54 -31.93
N ASP A 140 9.46 -12.45 -30.61
CA ASP A 140 8.86 -13.48 -29.77
C ASP A 140 8.03 -12.91 -28.61
N ASN A 141 7.50 -13.80 -27.77
CA ASN A 141 6.71 -13.42 -26.60
C ASN A 141 7.52 -12.65 -25.56
N GLU A 142 8.83 -12.94 -25.42
CA GLU A 142 9.67 -12.22 -24.46
C GLU A 142 9.81 -10.75 -24.87
N ASP A 143 10.03 -10.48 -26.15
CA ASP A 143 10.09 -9.11 -26.67
C ASP A 143 8.80 -8.36 -26.44
N LEU A 144 7.66 -9.01 -26.70
CA LEU A 144 6.35 -8.42 -26.44
C LEU A 144 6.18 -8.07 -24.95
N PHE A 145 6.58 -8.94 -24.03
CA PHE A 145 6.57 -8.64 -22.60
C PHE A 145 7.51 -7.49 -22.23
N LEU A 146 8.68 -7.40 -22.89
CA LEU A 146 9.61 -6.29 -22.68
C LEU A 146 9.05 -4.96 -23.19
N ILE A 147 8.36 -4.93 -24.34
CA ILE A 147 7.67 -3.73 -24.83
C ILE A 147 6.59 -3.29 -23.85
N ILE A 148 5.70 -4.20 -23.42
CA ILE A 148 4.65 -3.91 -22.45
C ILE A 148 5.28 -3.36 -21.14
N SER A 149 6.37 -3.97 -20.68
CA SER A 149 7.10 -3.50 -19.50
C SER A 149 7.72 -2.12 -19.72
N LEU A 150 8.29 -1.85 -20.90
CA LEU A 150 8.90 -0.58 -21.26
C LEU A 150 7.85 0.53 -21.27
N GLU A 151 6.73 0.33 -21.95
CA GLU A 151 5.61 1.27 -22.00
C GLU A 151 5.05 1.57 -20.60
N HIS A 152 4.89 0.54 -19.77
CA HIS A 152 4.46 0.70 -18.38
C HIS A 152 5.41 1.61 -17.59
N TYR A 153 6.72 1.37 -17.65
CA TYR A 153 7.70 2.20 -16.94
C TYR A 153 7.88 3.59 -17.56
N MET A 154 7.65 3.75 -18.86
CA MET A 154 7.61 5.06 -19.52
C MET A 154 6.43 5.89 -19.00
N ALA A 155 5.24 5.30 -18.85
CA ALA A 155 4.06 5.98 -18.30
C ALA A 155 4.31 6.42 -16.84
N LEU A 156 4.94 5.57 -16.02
CA LEU A 156 5.33 5.93 -14.66
C LEU A 156 6.39 7.03 -14.63
N MET A 157 7.38 6.97 -15.52
CA MET A 157 8.39 8.01 -15.67
C MET A 157 7.75 9.35 -16.04
N GLU A 158 6.81 9.36 -16.98
CA GLU A 158 6.04 10.55 -17.37
C GLU A 158 5.22 11.12 -16.21
N LYS A 159 4.49 10.26 -15.48
CA LYS A 159 3.78 10.63 -14.25
C LYS A 159 4.70 11.30 -13.23
N HIS A 160 5.87 10.72 -12.97
CA HIS A 160 6.79 11.27 -11.97
C HIS A 160 7.55 12.51 -12.44
N ILE A 161 7.73 12.71 -13.75
CA ILE A 161 8.17 13.99 -14.32
C ILE A 161 7.15 15.09 -13.98
N ASP A 162 5.86 14.83 -14.24
CA ASP A 162 4.78 15.77 -13.92
C ASP A 162 4.71 16.09 -12.42
N LEU A 163 4.74 15.06 -11.55
CA LEU A 163 4.68 15.26 -10.10
C LEU A 163 5.85 16.09 -9.55
N VAL A 164 7.08 15.83 -10.01
CA VAL A 164 8.25 16.61 -9.62
C VAL A 164 8.13 18.06 -10.11
N GLU A 165 7.63 18.27 -11.34
CA GLU A 165 7.43 19.61 -11.90
C GLU A 165 6.35 20.40 -11.14
N ARG A 166 5.17 19.81 -10.94
CA ARG A 166 4.07 20.39 -10.17
C ARG A 166 4.49 20.74 -8.76
N ARG A 167 5.10 19.80 -8.03
CA ARG A 167 5.48 20.04 -6.63
C ARG A 167 6.63 21.03 -6.48
N ILE A 168 7.72 20.84 -7.22
CA ILE A 168 8.97 21.57 -6.96
C ILE A 168 9.06 22.87 -7.78
N ILE A 169 8.64 22.84 -9.04
CA ILE A 169 8.76 24.00 -9.93
C ILE A 169 7.55 24.93 -9.74
N LYS A 170 6.34 24.38 -9.77
CA LYS A 170 5.09 25.15 -9.68
C LYS A 170 4.64 25.40 -8.24
N GLY A 171 5.13 24.63 -7.27
CA GLY A 171 4.76 24.78 -5.85
C GLY A 171 3.37 24.24 -5.52
N GLU A 172 2.82 23.37 -6.36
CA GLU A 172 1.48 22.81 -6.18
C GLU A 172 1.42 21.78 -5.05
N LYS A 173 0.28 21.74 -4.35
CA LYS A 173 -0.04 20.67 -3.39
C LYS A 173 -0.66 19.50 -4.15
N ILE A 174 0.09 18.41 -4.27
CA ILE A 174 -0.37 17.19 -4.96
C ILE A 174 -1.52 16.52 -4.18
N PRO A 175 -2.71 16.35 -4.80
CA PRO A 175 -3.83 15.57 -4.24
C PRO A 175 -3.39 14.16 -3.82
N HIS A 176 -4.03 13.55 -2.82
CA HIS A 176 -3.63 12.21 -2.37
C HIS A 176 -3.81 11.15 -3.46
N GLN A 177 -4.90 11.21 -4.21
CA GLN A 177 -5.23 10.30 -5.32
C GLN A 177 -4.20 10.30 -6.45
N ASP A 178 -3.46 11.41 -6.64
CA ASP A 178 -2.45 11.52 -7.68
C ASP A 178 -1.13 10.83 -7.26
N LYS A 179 -0.95 10.55 -5.96
CA LYS A 179 0.30 10.01 -5.41
C LYS A 179 0.42 8.52 -5.68
N LEU A 180 1.66 8.13 -5.95
CA LEU A 180 2.08 6.74 -5.98
C LEU A 180 3.21 6.59 -4.97
N PHE A 181 3.19 5.52 -4.16
CA PHE A 181 4.16 5.30 -3.10
C PHE A 181 5.21 4.22 -3.45
N SER A 182 4.98 3.47 -4.52
CA SER A 182 5.98 2.57 -5.10
C SER A 182 5.60 2.26 -6.54
N ILE A 183 6.61 2.22 -7.42
CA ILE A 183 6.40 1.73 -8.79
C ILE A 183 6.47 0.20 -8.89
N PHE A 184 6.91 -0.47 -7.82
CA PHE A 184 7.03 -1.93 -7.74
C PHE A 184 5.85 -2.56 -6.99
N GLU A 185 5.30 -1.82 -6.03
CA GLU A 185 4.13 -2.21 -5.24
C GLU A 185 3.06 -1.09 -5.37
N PRO A 186 2.34 -0.98 -6.49
CA PRO A 186 1.40 0.11 -6.72
C PRO A 186 0.24 0.18 -5.72
N TYR A 187 -0.01 -0.92 -5.00
CA TYR A 187 -1.01 -1.03 -3.95
C TYR A 187 -0.59 -0.39 -2.62
N THR A 188 0.69 -0.05 -2.44
CA THR A 188 1.20 0.56 -1.21
C THR A 188 0.43 1.83 -0.89
N GLU A 189 -0.08 1.94 0.34
CA GLU A 189 -0.75 3.12 0.85
C GLU A 189 0.11 3.84 1.88
N TRP A 190 -0.17 5.13 2.07
CA TRP A 190 0.42 5.94 3.13
C TRP A 190 -0.51 5.96 4.33
N ILE A 191 -0.18 5.19 5.36
CA ILE A 191 -1.03 5.00 6.54
C ILE A 191 -0.44 5.78 7.70
N THR A 192 -1.15 6.79 8.18
CA THR A 192 -0.68 7.64 9.30
C THR A 192 -1.07 7.01 10.62
N LYS A 193 -0.09 6.60 11.43
CA LYS A 193 -0.31 6.17 12.81
C LYS A 193 -0.18 7.37 13.74
N GLY A 194 -1.25 7.68 14.49
CA GLY A 194 -1.42 8.90 15.30
C GLY A 194 -0.16 9.43 16.01
N LYS A 195 0.07 9.05 17.27
CA LYS A 195 1.17 9.59 18.10
C LYS A 195 2.40 8.67 18.17
N SER A 196 2.45 7.56 17.42
CA SER A 196 3.57 6.62 17.42
C SER A 196 4.70 7.06 16.50
N ARG A 197 5.92 6.52 16.71
CA ARG A 197 7.07 6.68 15.81
C ARG A 197 7.45 5.31 15.20
N PRO A 198 7.58 5.18 13.86
CA PRO A 198 7.29 6.21 12.86
C PRO A 198 5.80 6.56 12.85
N SER A 199 5.48 7.82 12.53
CA SER A 199 4.09 8.30 12.47
C SER A 199 3.37 7.88 11.18
N VAL A 200 4.07 7.14 10.32
CA VAL A 200 3.62 6.72 9.00
C VAL A 200 4.18 5.33 8.72
N GLU A 201 3.32 4.46 8.21
CA GLU A 201 3.66 3.16 7.65
C GLU A 201 3.28 3.13 6.18
N LEU A 202 4.12 2.47 5.39
CA LEU A 202 3.90 2.26 3.96
C LEU A 202 3.49 0.82 3.78
N GLY A 203 2.28 0.57 3.33
CA GLY A 203 1.78 -0.79 3.23
C GLY A 203 0.30 -0.84 2.94
N LYS A 204 -0.29 -2.01 3.15
CA LYS A 204 -1.73 -2.22 2.98
C LYS A 204 -2.35 -2.53 4.32
N LYS A 205 -3.52 -1.94 4.57
CA LYS A 205 -4.24 -2.21 5.81
C LYS A 205 -4.97 -3.54 5.71
N LEU A 206 -4.86 -4.34 6.76
CA LEU A 206 -5.46 -5.66 6.88
C LEU A 206 -6.22 -5.72 8.21
N SER A 207 -7.48 -6.10 8.15
CA SER A 207 -8.29 -6.44 9.33
C SER A 207 -8.34 -7.95 9.47
N ILE A 208 -8.18 -8.45 10.69
CA ILE A 208 -8.28 -9.88 11.01
C ILE A 208 -9.25 -10.05 12.16
N THR A 209 -10.17 -11.01 11.99
CA THR A 209 -11.06 -11.48 13.05
C THR A 209 -10.64 -12.86 13.50
N THR A 210 -10.31 -13.00 14.78
CA THR A 210 -9.98 -14.30 15.40
C THR A 210 -11.06 -14.74 16.38
N ASN A 211 -11.16 -16.05 16.62
CA ASN A 211 -11.99 -16.60 17.70
C ASN A 211 -11.21 -16.74 19.01
N GLN A 212 -11.85 -17.31 20.04
CA GLN A 212 -11.24 -17.57 21.35
C GLN A 212 -10.03 -18.52 21.37
N PHE A 213 -9.68 -19.13 20.23
CA PHE A 213 -8.54 -20.01 20.07
C PHE A 213 -7.47 -19.40 19.16
N ASP A 214 -7.56 -18.09 18.88
CA ASP A 214 -6.70 -17.35 17.97
C ASP A 214 -6.70 -17.88 16.52
N LEU A 215 -7.73 -18.65 16.14
CA LEU A 215 -7.93 -19.07 14.75
C LEU A 215 -8.58 -17.93 13.97
N ILE A 216 -8.07 -17.65 12.77
CA ILE A 216 -8.59 -16.62 11.87
C ILE A 216 -9.93 -17.09 11.30
N VAL A 217 -11.00 -16.42 11.71
CA VAL A 217 -12.36 -16.67 11.24
C VAL A 217 -12.64 -15.91 9.95
N ASP A 218 -12.11 -14.69 9.85
CA ASP A 218 -12.21 -13.85 8.66
C ASP A 218 -11.01 -12.90 8.57
N TYR A 219 -10.72 -12.43 7.37
CA TYR A 219 -9.74 -11.38 7.14
C TYR A 219 -10.18 -10.51 5.96
N ARG A 220 -9.80 -9.22 5.99
CA ARG A 220 -10.13 -8.26 4.94
C ARG A 220 -8.94 -7.35 4.63
N ILE A 221 -8.52 -7.39 3.37
CA ILE A 221 -7.62 -6.39 2.81
C ILE A 221 -8.43 -5.12 2.56
N MET A 222 -7.99 -4.00 3.12
CA MET A 222 -8.71 -2.73 3.08
C MET A 222 -8.13 -1.82 2.00
N ASN A 223 -9.00 -1.23 1.17
CA ASN A 223 -8.61 -0.37 0.05
C ASN A 223 -9.00 1.09 0.33
N GLN A 224 -8.06 1.87 0.88
CA GLN A 224 -8.31 3.26 1.30
C GLN A 224 -9.47 3.41 2.31
N GLU A 225 -9.79 2.33 3.04
CA GLU A 225 -10.83 2.27 4.06
C GLU A 225 -10.26 2.47 5.47
N GLN A 226 -11.08 2.94 6.40
CA GLN A 226 -10.77 2.99 7.83
C GLN A 226 -11.45 1.83 8.57
N ASP A 227 -11.01 1.54 9.79
CA ASP A 227 -11.51 0.40 10.58
C ASP A 227 -13.02 0.45 10.77
N ARG A 228 -13.52 1.64 11.08
CA ARG A 228 -14.95 1.90 11.22
C ARG A 228 -15.77 1.74 9.94
N ASP A 229 -15.14 1.74 8.77
CA ASP A 229 -15.86 1.68 7.49
C ASP A 229 -16.21 0.23 7.13
N ILE A 230 -15.47 -0.76 7.67
CA ILE A 230 -15.62 -2.18 7.29
C ILE A 230 -16.51 -3.00 8.24
N VAL A 231 -16.92 -2.43 9.38
CA VAL A 231 -17.58 -3.19 10.47
C VAL A 231 -18.87 -3.87 10.01
N ILE A 232 -19.71 -3.15 9.25
CA ILE A 232 -21.02 -3.68 8.85
C ILE A 232 -20.88 -4.83 7.86
N GLU A 233 -19.99 -4.71 6.89
CA GLU A 233 -19.73 -5.77 5.91
C GLU A 233 -19.09 -7.00 6.58
N LEU A 234 -18.20 -6.77 7.54
CA LEU A 234 -17.61 -7.84 8.36
C LEU A 234 -18.66 -8.54 9.24
N ALA A 235 -19.59 -7.77 9.83
CA ALA A 235 -20.67 -8.33 10.62
C ALA A 235 -21.59 -9.21 9.76
N ASP A 236 -21.99 -8.73 8.59
CA ASP A 236 -22.85 -9.46 7.66
C ASP A 236 -22.20 -10.78 7.19
N SER A 237 -20.89 -10.78 6.88
CA SER A 237 -20.20 -12.00 6.44
C SER A 237 -20.09 -13.05 7.54
N ILE A 238 -19.77 -12.63 8.78
CA ILE A 238 -19.49 -13.54 9.90
C ILE A 238 -20.79 -14.03 10.54
N LEU A 239 -21.77 -13.15 10.78
CA LEU A 239 -23.03 -13.52 11.44
C LEU A 239 -23.87 -14.51 10.62
N ARG A 240 -23.72 -14.53 9.30
CA ARG A 240 -24.33 -15.54 8.42
C ARG A 240 -23.80 -16.96 8.64
N LYS A 241 -22.56 -17.08 9.13
CA LYS A 241 -21.85 -18.35 9.27
C LYS A 241 -21.77 -18.83 10.72
N TYR A 242 -21.70 -17.90 11.67
CA TYR A 242 -21.37 -18.21 13.06
C TYR A 242 -22.34 -17.55 14.04
N SER A 243 -22.69 -18.29 15.09
CA SER A 243 -23.30 -17.71 16.30
C SER A 243 -22.20 -17.07 17.14
N ILE A 244 -22.40 -15.82 17.57
CA ILE A 244 -21.39 -15.00 18.28
C ILE A 244 -21.99 -14.55 19.60
N ILE A 245 -21.30 -14.83 20.72
CA ILE A 245 -21.73 -14.37 22.06
C ILE A 245 -21.03 -13.08 22.47
N SER A 246 -19.80 -12.88 22.03
CA SER A 246 -19.09 -11.62 22.28
C SER A 246 -18.17 -11.25 21.12
N TRP A 247 -18.01 -9.95 20.89
CA TRP A 247 -17.11 -9.43 19.87
C TRP A 247 -16.40 -8.16 20.35
N SER A 248 -15.08 -8.20 20.43
CA SER A 248 -14.23 -7.09 20.83
C SER A 248 -13.51 -6.43 19.65
N PHE A 249 -13.36 -5.11 19.74
CA PHE A 249 -12.75 -4.25 18.73
C PHE A 249 -11.87 -3.19 19.36
N ASP A 250 -10.89 -2.72 18.61
CA ASP A 250 -10.14 -1.52 18.94
C ASP A 250 -10.95 -0.22 18.71
N LYS A 251 -10.49 0.88 19.32
CA LYS A 251 -11.11 2.21 19.22
C LYS A 251 -11.29 2.71 17.79
N GLY A 252 -10.45 2.28 16.85
CA GLY A 252 -10.51 2.68 15.44
C GLY A 252 -11.82 2.27 14.76
N TYR A 253 -12.45 1.19 15.22
CA TYR A 253 -13.68 0.62 14.67
C TYR A 253 -14.94 1.37 15.10
N TRP A 254 -14.83 2.28 16.07
CA TRP A 254 -15.99 2.95 16.66
C TRP A 254 -16.67 3.92 15.68
N ARG A 255 -17.95 3.65 15.45
CA ARG A 255 -19.01 4.60 15.08
C ARG A 255 -20.23 4.24 15.93
N LYS A 256 -21.08 5.22 16.22
CA LYS A 256 -22.30 5.00 17.00
C LYS A 256 -23.14 3.89 16.36
N ASP A 257 -23.41 4.03 15.07
CA ASP A 257 -24.24 3.10 14.30
C ASP A 257 -23.62 1.69 14.25
N ASN A 258 -22.29 1.57 14.14
CA ASN A 258 -21.60 0.27 14.17
C ASN A 258 -21.86 -0.48 15.48
N LYS A 259 -21.72 0.21 16.63
CA LYS A 259 -21.93 -0.41 17.94
C LYS A 259 -23.39 -0.79 18.14
N GLU A 260 -24.31 0.12 17.81
CA GLU A 260 -25.76 -0.10 17.98
C GLU A 260 -26.25 -1.26 17.10
N LEU A 261 -25.83 -1.34 15.83
CA LEU A 261 -26.21 -2.42 14.93
C LEU A 261 -25.68 -3.78 15.39
N LEU A 262 -24.41 -3.85 15.81
CA LEU A 262 -23.84 -5.11 16.31
C LEU A 262 -24.55 -5.59 17.59
N GLN A 263 -25.00 -4.69 18.45
CA GLN A 263 -25.70 -5.04 19.68
C GLN A 263 -27.10 -5.64 19.46
N LEU A 264 -27.66 -5.54 18.24
CA LEU A 264 -28.91 -6.21 17.88
C LEU A 264 -28.71 -7.73 17.71
N GLU A 265 -27.53 -8.15 17.29
CA GLU A 265 -27.23 -9.54 16.92
C GLU A 265 -26.23 -10.22 17.86
N VAL A 266 -25.42 -9.45 18.58
CA VAL A 266 -24.35 -9.95 19.47
C VAL A 266 -24.61 -9.46 20.90
N GLU A 267 -24.75 -10.41 21.82
CA GLU A 267 -25.06 -10.14 23.24
C GLU A 267 -24.06 -9.19 23.89
N LYS A 268 -22.75 -9.38 23.64
CA LYS A 268 -21.69 -8.56 24.23
C LYS A 268 -20.75 -7.96 23.18
N VAL A 269 -20.96 -6.69 22.84
CA VAL A 269 -20.08 -5.91 21.95
C VAL A 269 -19.15 -5.02 22.75
N VAL A 270 -17.84 -5.21 22.60
CA VAL A 270 -16.79 -4.40 23.24
C VAL A 270 -16.15 -3.53 22.19
N MET A 271 -16.67 -2.32 22.02
CA MET A 271 -16.22 -1.34 21.02
C MET A 271 -15.98 0.01 21.71
N PRO A 272 -14.75 0.30 22.15
CA PRO A 272 -14.46 1.48 22.96
C PRO A 272 -14.61 2.75 22.14
N LYS A 273 -15.15 3.81 22.74
CA LYS A 273 -15.43 5.05 22.01
C LYS A 273 -14.16 5.74 21.54
N LEU A 274 -14.19 6.19 20.29
CA LEU A 274 -13.19 7.11 19.76
C LEU A 274 -13.51 8.55 20.22
N GLY A 275 -12.59 9.16 20.97
CA GLY A 275 -12.74 10.55 21.45
C GLY A 275 -13.25 10.67 22.89
N ARG A 276 -13.97 11.77 23.18
CA ARG A 276 -14.46 12.08 24.53
C ARG A 276 -15.65 11.20 24.90
N ARG A 277 -15.55 10.53 26.05
CA ARG A 277 -16.60 9.69 26.63
C ARG A 277 -17.57 10.50 27.49
N ASN A 278 -18.84 10.10 27.49
CA ASN A 278 -19.82 10.52 28.48
C ASN A 278 -19.69 9.67 29.77
N LYS A 279 -20.50 9.97 30.79
CA LYS A 279 -20.43 9.26 32.08
C LYS A 279 -20.76 7.76 31.96
N ALA A 280 -21.74 7.41 31.15
CA ALA A 280 -22.17 6.02 30.95
C ALA A 280 -21.09 5.21 30.21
N GLU A 281 -20.55 5.75 29.11
CA GLU A 281 -19.46 5.15 28.34
C GLU A 281 -18.20 4.99 29.21
N GLN A 282 -17.91 5.97 30.07
CA GLN A 282 -16.79 5.86 31.00
C GLN A 282 -17.00 4.75 32.04
N GLN A 283 -18.21 4.59 32.58
CA GLN A 283 -18.53 3.51 33.53
C GLN A 283 -18.46 2.14 32.85
N GLU A 284 -19.03 2.01 31.64
CA GLU A 284 -18.97 0.80 30.82
C GLU A 284 -17.52 0.39 30.54
N GLU A 285 -16.72 1.30 29.95
CA GLU A 285 -15.35 1.01 29.53
C GLU A 285 -14.36 0.84 30.70
N THR A 286 -14.74 1.22 31.93
CA THR A 286 -13.91 1.00 33.13
C THR A 286 -14.32 -0.24 33.92
N SER A 287 -15.48 -0.82 33.63
CA SER A 287 -15.98 -2.03 34.28
C SER A 287 -15.05 -3.23 34.06
N GLN A 288 -15.03 -4.14 35.03
CA GLN A 288 -14.18 -5.33 34.98
C GLN A 288 -14.58 -6.26 33.84
N SER A 289 -15.89 -6.42 33.61
CA SER A 289 -16.43 -7.24 32.53
C SER A 289 -16.04 -6.73 31.14
N TYR A 290 -15.82 -5.42 30.97
CA TYR A 290 -15.36 -4.81 29.71
C TYR A 290 -13.86 -4.99 29.49
N LYS A 291 -13.06 -4.92 30.56
CA LYS A 291 -11.59 -5.07 30.48
C LYS A 291 -11.12 -6.52 30.31
N GLN A 292 -11.93 -7.48 30.75
CA GLN A 292 -11.64 -8.92 30.66
C GLN A 292 -12.27 -9.58 29.42
N ALA A 293 -12.93 -8.79 28.57
CA ALA A 293 -13.64 -9.24 27.38
C ALA A 293 -12.73 -9.39 26.15
#